data_AF-A0A8T5TSY9-F1
#
_entry.id   AF-A0A8T5TSY9-F1
#
_cell.length_a   1.000
_cell.length_b   1.000
_cell.length_c   1.000
_cell.angle_alpha   90.00
_cell.angle_beta   90.00
_cell.angle_gamma   90.00
#
_symmetry.space_group_name_H-M   'P 1'
#
loop_
_entity.id
_entity.type
_entity.pdbx_description
1 polymer ?
#
loop_
_entity_poly.entity_id
_entity_poly.type
_entity_poly.pdbx_seq_one_letter_code
_entity_poly.pdbx_strand_id
1 'polypeptide(L)'
;MVEVKKELLAPCGLWCGVCSIYIAHQSNNTKFKEKLLPVYRAFAKEVDDIACTGCLSDGVVFPVCRACPVKKCCKEKNIEGCYQCDDFPCKFVDNFPIPVGKKVILRAIPFWREQGTEKFVEEEEKRYHCPNCGNQLFRGAKKCNKCKVEVNVD
;
A
#
# COMPACT_ATOMS: atom_id res chain seq x y z
N MET A 1 -14.31 -15.45 5.50
CA MET A 1 -13.57 -15.37 4.23
C MET A 1 -13.32 -13.90 3.98
N VAL A 2 -12.06 -13.49 3.82
CA VAL A 2 -11.70 -12.09 3.52
C VAL A 2 -12.00 -11.84 2.04
N GLU A 3 -12.69 -10.74 1.73
CA GLU A 3 -12.98 -10.38 0.35
C GLU A 3 -11.71 -9.82 -0.31
N VAL A 4 -11.09 -10.59 -1.20
CA VAL A 4 -9.89 -10.16 -1.92
C VAL A 4 -10.27 -9.26 -3.09
N LYS A 5 -10.05 -7.96 -2.92
CA LYS A 5 -10.21 -6.95 -3.98
C LYS A 5 -8.98 -6.90 -4.87
N LYS A 6 -9.09 -7.45 -6.09
CA LYS A 6 -7.97 -7.58 -7.04
C LYS A 6 -7.33 -6.24 -7.39
N GLU A 7 -8.13 -5.19 -7.49
CA GLU A 7 -7.68 -3.82 -7.77
C GLU A 7 -6.71 -3.27 -6.71
N LEU A 8 -6.72 -3.83 -5.49
CA LEU A 8 -5.87 -3.42 -4.37
C LEU A 8 -4.59 -4.26 -4.24
N LEU A 9 -4.47 -5.36 -4.99
CA LEU A 9 -3.31 -6.25 -5.00
C LEU A 9 -2.12 -5.60 -5.73
N ALA A 10 -1.44 -4.67 -5.05
CA ALA A 10 -0.27 -4.02 -5.63
C ALA A 10 0.83 -5.05 -5.98
N PRO A 11 1.36 -5.07 -7.21
CA PRO A 11 2.37 -6.04 -7.63
C PRO A 11 3.62 -6.08 -6.74
N CYS A 12 3.95 -4.98 -6.07
CA CYS A 12 5.08 -4.90 -5.14
C CYS A 12 4.84 -5.57 -3.77
N GLY A 13 3.61 -5.99 -3.44
CA GLY A 13 3.26 -6.52 -2.11
C GLY A 13 2.82 -5.46 -1.10
N LEU A 14 2.71 -4.19 -1.52
CA LEU A 14 2.13 -3.12 -0.69
C LEU A 14 0.61 -3.09 -0.86
N TRP A 15 -0.11 -3.95 -0.13
CA TRP A 15 -1.59 -3.97 -0.11
C TRP A 15 -2.21 -2.55 -0.04
N CYS A 16 -3.06 -2.22 -1.02
CA CYS A 16 -3.63 -0.86 -1.12
C CYS A 16 -4.72 -0.59 -0.09
N GLY A 17 -5.36 -1.62 0.49
CA GLY A 17 -6.37 -1.44 1.54
C GLY A 17 -5.85 -0.74 2.80
N VAL A 18 -4.53 -0.69 2.97
CA VAL A 18 -3.84 -0.04 4.10
C VAL A 18 -2.98 1.15 3.65
N CYS A 19 -3.16 1.60 2.40
CA CYS A 19 -2.49 2.78 1.85
C CYS A 19 -3.18 4.07 2.32
N SER A 20 -2.39 5.05 2.76
CA SER A 20 -2.91 6.35 3.22
C SER A 20 -3.75 7.07 2.18
N ILE A 21 -3.30 7.11 0.92
CA ILE A 21 -4.00 7.79 -0.18
C ILE A 21 -5.33 7.09 -0.51
N TYR A 22 -5.31 5.75 -0.59
CA TYR A 22 -6.51 4.97 -0.86
C TYR A 22 -7.54 5.15 0.26
N ILE A 23 -7.12 5.02 1.52
CA ILE A 23 -7.99 5.22 2.69
C ILE A 23 -8.57 6.65 2.69
N ALA A 24 -7.74 7.67 2.44
CA ALA A 24 -8.20 9.06 2.42
C ALA A 24 -9.26 9.33 1.33
N HIS A 25 -9.09 8.71 0.15
CA HIS A 25 -10.04 8.83 -0.95
C HIS A 25 -11.32 8.04 -0.67
N GLN A 26 -11.20 6.76 -0.30
CA GLN A 26 -12.33 5.85 -0.08
C GLN A 26 -13.23 6.29 1.09
N SER A 27 -12.65 6.86 2.15
CA SER A 27 -13.41 7.41 3.29
C SER A 27 -13.89 8.85 3.07
N ASN A 28 -13.64 9.45 1.90
CA ASN A 28 -13.88 10.85 1.58
C ASN A 28 -13.39 11.82 2.68
N ASN A 29 -12.22 11.54 3.25
CA ASN A 29 -11.73 12.24 4.43
C ASN A 29 -10.87 13.45 4.04
N THR A 30 -11.53 14.59 3.82
CA THR A 30 -10.88 15.86 3.44
C THR A 30 -9.76 16.26 4.40
N LYS A 31 -9.99 16.16 5.72
CA LYS A 31 -8.97 16.49 6.74
C LYS A 31 -7.72 15.61 6.62
N PHE A 32 -7.88 14.36 6.19
CA PHE A 32 -6.74 13.49 5.97
C PHE A 32 -6.03 13.82 4.65
N LYS A 33 -6.78 14.07 3.57
CA LYS A 33 -6.22 14.53 2.29
C LYS A 33 -5.41 15.82 2.44
N GLU A 34 -5.91 16.80 3.20
CA GLU A 34 -5.20 18.04 3.53
C GLU A 34 -3.85 17.80 4.21
N LYS A 35 -3.74 16.77 5.06
CA LYS A 35 -2.48 16.38 5.71
C LYS A 35 -1.53 15.63 4.78
N LEU A 36 -2.06 14.92 3.79
CA LEU A 36 -1.27 14.20 2.79
C LEU A 36 -0.74 15.14 1.71
N LEU A 37 -1.48 16.19 1.35
CA LEU A 37 -1.11 17.12 0.28
C LEU A 37 0.31 17.69 0.43
N PRO A 38 0.76 18.23 1.58
CA PRO A 38 2.14 18.68 1.78
C PRO A 38 3.20 17.60 1.50
N VAL A 39 2.91 16.35 1.83
CA VAL A 39 3.82 15.20 1.65
C VAL A 39 3.92 14.81 0.17
N TYR A 40 2.84 15.00 -0.60
CA TYR A 40 2.76 14.61 -2.01
C TYR A 40 2.71 15.80 -2.98
N ARG A 41 3.20 16.99 -2.60
CA ARG A 41 3.16 18.19 -3.45
C ARG A 41 3.78 18.03 -4.84
N ALA A 42 4.75 17.13 -4.98
CA ALA A 42 5.35 16.80 -6.28
C ALA A 42 4.37 16.09 -7.24
N PHE A 43 3.28 15.52 -6.71
CA PHE A 43 2.31 14.69 -7.44
C PHE A 43 0.86 15.17 -7.32
N ALA A 44 0.58 16.11 -6.41
CA ALA A 44 -0.74 16.65 -6.11
C ALA A 44 -0.64 18.15 -5.83
N LYS A 45 -1.47 18.96 -6.49
CA LYS A 45 -1.54 20.42 -6.32
C LYS A 45 -2.68 20.80 -5.38
N GLU A 46 -3.79 20.09 -5.47
CA GLU A 46 -5.01 20.34 -4.71
C GLU A 46 -5.40 19.12 -3.86
N VAL A 47 -6.30 19.32 -2.90
CA VAL A 47 -6.78 18.26 -2.00
C VAL A 47 -7.46 17.14 -2.80
N ASP A 48 -8.15 17.49 -3.88
CA ASP A 48 -8.86 16.54 -4.73
C ASP A 48 -7.93 15.68 -5.61
N ASP A 49 -6.68 16.11 -5.82
CA ASP A 49 -5.66 15.29 -6.48
C ASP A 49 -5.25 14.07 -5.63
N ILE A 50 -5.55 14.08 -4.33
CA ILE A 50 -5.38 12.93 -3.43
C ILE A 50 -6.54 11.95 -3.66
N ALA A 51 -6.47 11.27 -4.80
CA ALA A 51 -7.43 10.29 -5.26
C ALA A 51 -6.74 9.00 -5.72
N CYS A 52 -7.29 7.85 -5.29
CA CYS A 52 -6.81 6.54 -5.70
C CYS A 52 -7.88 5.48 -5.45
N THR A 53 -8.14 4.63 -6.44
CA THR A 53 -9.09 3.51 -6.35
C THR A 53 -8.39 2.15 -6.30
N GLY A 54 -7.06 2.10 -6.36
CA GLY A 54 -6.27 0.87 -6.26
C GLY A 54 -5.08 0.85 -7.21
N CYS A 55 -4.07 0.03 -6.93
CA CYS A 55 -2.88 -0.06 -7.78
C CYS A 55 -3.20 -0.72 -9.14
N LEU A 56 -4.08 -1.72 -9.14
CA LEU A 56 -4.52 -2.48 -10.32
C LEU A 56 -5.94 -2.08 -10.78
N SER A 57 -6.48 -0.99 -10.25
CA SER A 57 -7.78 -0.45 -10.64
C SER A 57 -7.74 0.18 -12.03
N ASP A 58 -8.83 0.07 -12.79
CA ASP A 58 -9.07 0.81 -14.04
C ASP A 58 -9.49 2.27 -13.82
N GLY A 59 -9.93 2.62 -12.60
CA GLY A 59 -10.21 3.99 -12.18
C GLY A 59 -8.97 4.86 -11.94
N VAL A 60 -9.02 5.72 -10.91
CA VAL A 60 -7.96 6.68 -10.62
C VAL A 60 -6.80 6.00 -9.91
N VAL A 61 -5.62 5.99 -10.54
CA VAL A 61 -4.37 5.53 -9.92
C VAL A 61 -3.48 6.73 -9.60
N PHE A 62 -3.10 6.87 -8.33
CA PHE A 62 -2.24 7.97 -7.88
C PHE A 62 -0.92 8.02 -8.67
N PRO A 63 -0.39 9.20 -9.07
CA PRO A 63 0.73 9.30 -10.01
C PRO A 63 1.96 8.45 -9.67
N VAL A 64 2.32 8.36 -8.39
CA VAL A 64 3.45 7.53 -7.91
C VAL A 64 3.28 6.06 -8.29
N CYS A 65 2.07 5.52 -8.16
CA CYS A 65 1.77 4.14 -8.51
C CYS A 65 1.57 3.95 -10.01
N ARG A 66 1.13 4.99 -10.73
CA ARG A 66 0.92 4.96 -12.19
C ARG A 66 2.22 4.76 -12.95
N ALA A 67 3.29 5.45 -12.55
CA ALA A 67 4.61 5.38 -13.18
C ALA A 67 5.58 4.40 -12.48
N CYS A 68 5.07 3.48 -11.65
CA CYS A 68 5.91 2.59 -10.84
C CYS A 68 6.69 1.58 -11.70
N PRO A 69 8.04 1.52 -11.60
CA PRO A 69 8.84 0.55 -12.35
C PRO A 69 8.52 -0.92 -12.04
N VAL A 70 8.08 -1.22 -10.81
CA VAL A 70 7.68 -2.58 -10.41
C VAL A 70 6.46 -3.05 -11.20
N LYS A 71 5.47 -2.17 -11.43
CA LYS A 71 4.30 -2.50 -12.27
C LYS A 71 4.72 -2.80 -13.70
N LYS A 72 5.60 -1.96 -14.26
CA LYS A 72 6.12 -2.15 -15.62
C LYS A 72 6.86 -3.49 -15.74
N CYS A 73 7.74 -3.79 -14.79
CA CYS A 73 8.47 -5.06 -14.73
C CYS A 73 7.53 -6.28 -14.67
N CYS A 74 6.49 -6.25 -13.83
CA CYS A 74 5.53 -7.35 -13.74
C CYS A 74 4.76 -7.54 -15.06
N LYS A 75 4.38 -6.44 -15.73
CA LYS A 75 3.73 -6.49 -17.04
C LYS A 75 4.64 -7.07 -18.13
N GLU A 76 5.91 -6.66 -18.17
CA GLU A 76 6.90 -7.17 -19.13
C GLU A 76 7.20 -8.66 -18.94
N LYS A 77 7.20 -9.12 -17.69
CA LYS A 77 7.38 -10.53 -17.33
C LYS A 77 6.10 -11.37 -17.39
N ASN A 78 4.97 -10.75 -17.69
CA ASN A 78 3.65 -11.39 -17.67
C ASN A 78 3.32 -12.11 -16.35
N ILE A 79 3.64 -11.46 -15.23
CA ILE A 79 3.33 -11.93 -13.87
C ILE A 79 2.40 -10.94 -13.16
N GLU A 80 1.61 -11.43 -12.21
CA GLU A 80 0.65 -10.60 -11.46
C GLU A 80 1.32 -9.76 -10.38
N GLY A 81 2.45 -10.24 -9.83
CA GLY A 81 3.18 -9.53 -8.80
C GLY A 81 4.54 -10.14 -8.49
N CYS A 82 5.32 -9.45 -7.69
CA CYS A 82 6.64 -9.88 -7.25
C CYS A 82 6.60 -11.24 -6.52
N TYR A 83 5.45 -11.65 -5.98
CA TYR A 83 5.28 -12.97 -5.40
C TYR A 83 5.49 -14.10 -6.43
N GLN A 84 5.26 -13.87 -7.72
CA GLN A 84 5.54 -14.84 -8.79
C GLN A 84 6.93 -14.66 -9.44
N CYS A 85 7.72 -13.69 -9.01
CA CYS A 85 8.99 -13.34 -9.68
C CYS A 85 10.19 -14.13 -9.12
N ASP A 86 10.73 -15.09 -9.85
CA ASP A 86 11.89 -15.88 -9.38
C ASP A 86 13.11 -15.04 -8.98
N ASP A 87 13.31 -13.88 -9.62
CA ASP A 87 14.42 -12.95 -9.30
C ASP A 87 14.24 -12.15 -8.00
N PHE A 88 13.16 -12.35 -7.22
CA PHE A 88 12.93 -11.58 -5.99
C PHE A 88 13.80 -12.09 -4.82
N PRO A 89 14.42 -11.19 -4.02
CA PRO A 89 14.43 -9.74 -4.17
C PRO A 89 15.37 -9.27 -5.29
N CYS A 90 14.94 -8.28 -6.07
CA CYS A 90 15.70 -7.77 -7.22
C CYS A 90 16.04 -6.29 -7.07
N LYS A 91 16.80 -5.75 -8.03
CA LYS A 91 17.23 -4.34 -8.08
C LYS A 91 16.10 -3.31 -7.91
N PHE A 92 14.87 -3.62 -8.30
CA PHE A 92 13.74 -2.70 -8.12
C PHE A 92 13.29 -2.60 -6.65
N VAL A 93 13.42 -3.69 -5.91
CA VAL A 93 13.15 -3.74 -4.46
C VAL A 93 14.33 -3.13 -3.70
N ASP A 94 15.56 -3.41 -4.13
CA ASP A 94 16.75 -2.88 -3.47
C ASP A 94 16.85 -1.36 -3.55
N ASN A 95 16.51 -0.80 -4.71
CA ASN A 95 16.51 0.64 -4.97
C ASN A 95 15.14 1.30 -4.69
N PHE A 96 14.26 0.65 -3.93
CA PHE A 96 12.94 1.21 -3.66
C PHE A 96 13.06 2.51 -2.84
N PRO A 97 12.46 3.63 -3.29
CA PRO A 97 12.76 4.96 -2.76
C PRO A 97 12.22 5.22 -1.35
N ILE A 98 11.31 4.38 -0.86
CA ILE A 98 10.65 4.55 0.44
C ILE A 98 11.14 3.43 1.37
N PRO A 99 11.99 3.71 2.38
CA PRO A 99 12.56 2.68 3.25
C PRO A 99 11.52 1.81 3.96
N VAL A 100 10.44 2.41 4.47
CA VAL A 100 9.31 1.67 5.07
C VAL A 100 8.65 0.76 4.04
N GLY A 101 8.42 1.27 2.83
CA GLY A 101 7.90 0.46 1.72
C GLY A 101 8.81 -0.73 1.41
N LYS A 102 10.13 -0.51 1.30
CA LYS A 102 11.12 -1.59 1.09
C LYS A 102 11.03 -2.67 2.18
N LYS A 103 11.02 -2.26 3.46
CA LYS A 103 10.89 -3.18 4.60
C LYS A 103 9.63 -4.04 4.47
N VAL A 104 8.49 -3.42 4.14
CA VAL A 104 7.25 -4.17 4.01
C VAL A 104 7.26 -5.07 2.78
N ILE A 105 7.80 -4.64 1.63
CA ILE A 105 7.93 -5.49 0.43
C ILE A 105 8.72 -6.76 0.76
N LEU A 106 9.86 -6.62 1.45
CA LEU A 106 10.72 -7.75 1.83
C LEU A 106 10.06 -8.71 2.83
N ARG A 107 9.11 -8.24 3.65
CA ARG A 107 8.29 -9.10 4.52
C ARG A 107 7.11 -9.74 3.77
N ALA A 108 6.39 -8.93 3.02
CA ALA A 108 5.09 -9.27 2.45
C ALA A 108 5.20 -10.28 1.31
N ILE A 109 6.19 -10.12 0.43
CA ILE A 109 6.33 -10.98 -0.75
C ILE A 109 6.64 -12.44 -0.39
N PRO A 110 7.61 -12.76 0.50
CA PRO A 110 7.83 -14.14 0.94
C PRO A 110 6.60 -14.75 1.61
N PHE A 111 5.91 -13.98 2.47
CA PHE A 111 4.69 -14.45 3.10
C PHE A 111 3.58 -14.74 2.09
N TRP A 112 3.38 -13.85 1.11
CA TRP A 112 2.39 -14.03 0.06
C TRP A 112 2.71 -15.26 -0.81
N ARG A 113 3.98 -15.52 -1.12
CA ARG A 113 4.39 -16.75 -1.81
C ARG A 113 4.00 -18.02 -1.07
N GLU A 114 4.25 -18.04 0.23
CA GLU A 114 4.08 -19.24 1.04
C GLU A 114 2.62 -19.50 1.40
N GLN A 115 1.88 -18.43 1.71
CA GLN A 115 0.54 -18.52 2.31
C GLN A 115 -0.59 -18.26 1.30
N GLY A 116 -0.28 -17.72 0.13
CA GLY A 116 -1.25 -17.35 -0.89
C GLY A 116 -1.96 -16.02 -0.60
N THR A 117 -2.75 -15.58 -1.59
CA THR A 117 -3.31 -14.23 -1.63
C THR A 117 -4.30 -13.93 -0.51
N GLU A 118 -5.18 -14.87 -0.16
CA GLU A 118 -6.21 -14.65 0.86
C GLU A 118 -5.59 -14.38 2.23
N LYS A 119 -4.65 -15.25 2.66
CA LYS A 119 -3.92 -15.08 3.93
C LYS A 119 -3.06 -13.82 3.92
N PHE A 120 -2.42 -13.49 2.80
CA PHE A 120 -1.67 -12.25 2.65
C PHE A 120 -2.56 -11.02 2.91
N VAL A 121 -3.73 -10.94 2.28
CA VAL A 121 -4.65 -9.82 2.45
C VAL A 121 -5.17 -9.77 3.88
N GLU A 122 -5.59 -10.91 4.43
CA GLU A 122 -6.08 -11.01 5.81
C GLU A 122 -5.05 -10.48 6.83
N GLU A 123 -3.79 -10.91 6.72
CA GLU A 123 -2.74 -10.51 7.66
C GLU A 123 -2.29 -9.07 7.46
N GLU A 124 -2.29 -8.56 6.22
CA GLU A 124 -2.09 -7.12 6.01
C GLU A 124 -3.23 -6.33 6.65
N GLU A 125 -4.50 -6.69 6.45
CA GLU A 125 -5.62 -5.94 7.05
C GLU A 125 -5.59 -5.98 8.58
N LYS A 126 -5.31 -7.13 9.20
CA LYS A 126 -5.17 -7.23 10.66
C LYS A 126 -4.03 -6.38 11.21
N ARG A 127 -2.88 -6.36 10.53
CA ARG A 127 -1.65 -5.69 10.99
C ARG A 127 -1.82 -4.19 11.21
N TYR A 128 -2.53 -3.49 10.32
CA TYR A 128 -2.66 -2.04 10.40
C TYR A 128 -3.88 -1.62 11.22
N HIS A 129 -3.95 -2.12 12.46
CA HIS A 129 -4.92 -1.69 13.46
C HIS A 129 -4.19 -1.26 14.74
N CYS A 130 -4.77 -0.29 15.45
CA CYS A 130 -4.22 0.15 16.72
C CYS A 130 -4.34 -0.99 17.77
N PRO A 131 -3.25 -1.42 18.41
CA PRO A 131 -3.29 -2.50 19.40
C PRO A 131 -4.09 -2.11 20.67
N ASN A 132 -4.21 -0.81 20.96
CA ASN A 132 -4.90 -0.32 22.14
C ASN A 132 -6.42 -0.15 21.93
N CYS A 133 -6.87 0.28 20.75
CA CYS A 133 -8.26 0.65 20.53
C CYS A 133 -8.91 0.07 19.26
N GLY A 134 -8.20 -0.78 18.52
CA GLY A 134 -8.70 -1.43 17.32
C GLY A 134 -8.98 -0.50 16.14
N ASN A 135 -8.58 0.77 16.20
CA ASN A 135 -8.81 1.72 15.12
C ASN A 135 -7.92 1.41 13.92
N GLN A 136 -8.48 1.40 12.71
CA GLN A 136 -7.73 1.20 11.47
C GLN A 136 -6.64 2.26 11.30
N LEU A 137 -5.46 1.82 10.92
CA LEU A 137 -4.28 2.63 10.63
C LEU A 137 -3.87 2.45 9.18
N PHE A 138 -2.96 3.30 8.73
CA PHE A 138 -2.33 3.16 7.42
C PHE A 138 -0.86 2.78 7.60
N ARG A 139 -0.28 2.22 6.55
CA ARG A 139 1.14 1.88 6.47
C ARG A 139 2.03 3.10 6.73
N GLY A 140 2.98 3.01 7.66
CA GLY A 140 3.79 4.14 8.10
C GLY A 140 3.19 4.98 9.24
N ALA A 141 2.04 4.59 9.81
CA ALA A 141 1.49 5.27 10.97
C ALA A 141 2.38 5.08 12.21
N LYS A 142 2.81 6.19 12.81
CA LYS A 142 3.60 6.21 14.06
C LYS A 142 2.76 6.43 15.33
N LYS A 143 1.54 6.95 15.17
CA LYS A 143 0.63 7.31 16.26
C LYS A 143 -0.80 7.04 15.84
N CYS A 144 -1.61 6.45 16.74
CA CYS A 144 -3.03 6.25 16.49
C CYS A 144 -3.75 7.60 16.40
N ASN A 145 -4.51 7.83 15.32
CA ASN A 145 -5.27 9.06 15.15
C ASN A 145 -6.47 9.17 16.11
N LYS A 146 -6.93 8.06 16.71
CA LYS A 146 -8.02 8.01 17.70
C LYS A 146 -7.50 8.12 19.14
N CYS A 147 -6.83 7.09 19.66
CA CYS A 147 -6.40 7.04 21.07
C CYS A 147 -5.02 7.66 21.36
N LYS A 148 -4.31 8.15 20.34
CA LYS A 148 -3.02 8.85 20.47
C LYS A 148 -1.86 8.00 21.02
N VAL A 149 -2.01 6.70 21.20
CA VAL A 149 -0.89 5.82 21.53
C VAL A 149 0.13 5.78 20.38
N GLU A 150 1.41 5.68 20.70
CA GLU A 150 2.44 5.37 19.71
C GLU A 150 2.26 3.94 19.20
N VAL A 151 2.50 3.75 17.91
CA VAL A 151 2.30 2.47 17.24
C VAL A 151 3.43 2.23 16.26
N ASN A 152 3.81 0.96 16.11
CA ASN A 152 4.71 0.50 15.07
C ASN A 152 4.06 -0.68 14.34
N VAL A 153 3.56 -0.41 13.14
CA VAL A 153 2.77 -1.36 12.34
C VAL A 153 3.57 -1.96 11.16
N ASP A 154 4.80 -1.49 10.93
CA ASP A 154 5.66 -1.84 9.79
C ASP A 154 6.87 -2.70 10.16
#